data_AF-A0A924IJF3-F1
#
_entry.id   AF-A0A924IJF3-F1
#
_cell.length_a   1.000
_cell.length_b   1.000
_cell.length_c   1.000
_cell.angle_alpha   90.00
_cell.angle_beta   90.00
_cell.angle_gamma   90.00
#
_symmetry.space_group_name_H-M   'P 1'
#
loop_
_entity.id
_entity.type
_entity.pdbx_description
1 polymer ?
#
loop_
_entity_poly.entity_id
_entity_poly.type
_entity_poly.pdbx_seq_one_letter_code
_entity_poly.pdbx_strand_id
1 'polypeptide(L)'
;MDNKFESSQTFENLKKSFEDEAKLYFRYKFFLSVSEYEGLDKTSKILRDFSEGSLDNVNGSLDFLRNFKDPSSMVPIGNSTQNIASILQTEIEQTSEIYPQMAKVAREEGFTDVASWFDTLEKLKRNHVTRLKENQSV
;
A
#
# COMPACT_ATOMS: atom_id res chain seq x y z
N MET A 1 -11.03 2.06 23.17
CA MET A 1 -9.72 1.41 23.27
C MET A 1 -8.71 2.49 23.61
N ASP A 2 -7.79 2.18 24.53
CA ASP A 2 -7.02 3.19 25.27
C ASP A 2 -6.06 4.02 24.40
N ASN A 3 -6.08 5.34 24.62
CA ASN A 3 -5.13 6.33 24.09
C ASN A 3 -3.65 5.97 24.37
N LYS A 4 -3.41 5.06 25.33
CA LYS A 4 -2.10 4.47 25.65
C LYS A 4 -1.59 3.52 24.57
N PHE A 5 -2.46 2.81 23.85
CA PHE A 5 -2.04 1.87 22.80
C PHE A 5 -1.55 2.63 21.57
N GLU A 6 -2.32 3.58 21.05
CA GLU A 6 -1.96 4.38 19.86
C GLU A 6 -0.64 5.17 20.05
N SER A 7 -0.32 5.55 21.29
CA SER A 7 0.93 6.24 21.63
C SER A 7 2.09 5.30 22.01
N SER A 8 1.89 3.98 21.93
CA SER A 8 2.90 3.00 22.35
C SER A 8 3.84 2.60 21.22
N GLN A 9 5.06 2.16 21.59
CA GLN A 9 5.98 1.52 20.66
C GLN A 9 5.37 0.24 20.03
N THR A 10 4.44 -0.43 20.72
CA THR A 10 3.74 -1.60 20.18
C THR A 10 2.89 -1.24 18.96
N PHE A 11 2.22 -0.09 18.97
CA PHE A 11 1.45 0.38 17.82
C PHE A 11 2.36 0.71 16.64
N GLU A 12 3.47 1.39 16.86
CA GLU A 12 4.48 1.66 15.83
C GLU A 12 5.08 0.36 15.25
N ASN A 13 5.38 -0.62 16.10
CA ASN A 13 5.87 -1.92 15.66
C ASN A 13 4.85 -2.68 14.80
N LEU A 14 3.56 -2.56 15.12
CA LEU A 14 2.49 -3.20 14.37
C LEU A 14 2.30 -2.55 12.98
N LYS A 15 2.35 -1.22 12.89
CA LYS A 15 2.36 -0.52 11.59
C LYS A 15 3.55 -0.94 10.73
N LYS A 16 4.73 -0.99 11.33
CA LYS A 16 5.94 -1.45 10.65
C LYS A 16 5.81 -2.90 10.17
N SER A 17 5.29 -3.80 11.02
CA SER A 17 5.05 -5.20 10.66
C SER A 17 4.08 -5.32 9.49
N PHE A 18 2.99 -4.54 9.49
CA PHE A 18 2.05 -4.49 8.37
C PHE A 18 2.74 -4.07 7.07
N GLU A 19 3.52 -3.00 7.08
CA GLU A 19 4.24 -2.54 5.89
C GLU A 19 5.28 -3.55 5.39
N ASP A 20 6.04 -4.17 6.30
CA ASP A 20 7.11 -5.09 5.95
C ASP A 20 6.55 -6.39 5.38
N GLU A 21 5.48 -6.94 5.97
CA GLU A 21 4.77 -8.11 5.44
C GLU A 21 4.07 -7.81 4.10
N ALA A 22 3.51 -6.60 3.92
CA ALA A 22 2.94 -6.19 2.64
C ALA A 22 4.00 -6.10 1.54
N LYS A 23 5.19 -5.55 1.85
CA LYS A 23 6.34 -5.54 0.93
C LYS A 23 6.81 -6.96 0.61
N LEU A 24 6.87 -7.87 1.60
CA LEU A 24 7.24 -9.27 1.40
C LEU A 24 6.23 -10.01 0.52
N TYR A 25 4.94 -9.84 0.76
CA TYR A 25 3.87 -10.40 -0.07
C TYR A 25 4.08 -10.09 -1.56
N PHE A 26 4.26 -8.81 -1.91
CA PHE A 26 4.47 -8.41 -3.30
C PHE A 26 5.77 -8.97 -3.89
N ARG A 27 6.84 -9.04 -3.10
CA ARG A 27 8.12 -9.64 -3.54
C ARG A 27 7.98 -11.13 -3.81
N TYR A 28 7.34 -11.88 -2.92
CA TYR A 28 7.08 -13.31 -3.15
C TYR A 28 6.22 -13.54 -4.39
N LYS A 29 5.17 -12.72 -4.61
CA LYS A 29 4.35 -12.81 -5.82
C LYS A 29 5.14 -12.51 -7.10
N PHE A 30 5.99 -11.48 -7.09
CA PHE A 30 6.83 -11.17 -8.24
C PHE A 30 7.86 -12.29 -8.51
N PHE A 31 8.55 -12.77 -7.48
CA PHE A 31 9.53 -13.85 -7.61
C PHE A 31 8.88 -15.18 -8.00
N LEU A 32 7.66 -15.45 -7.55
CA LEU A 32 6.87 -16.60 -7.99
C LEU A 32 6.66 -16.56 -9.51
N SER A 33 6.26 -15.42 -10.06
CA SER A 33 6.08 -15.30 -11.52
C SER A 33 7.38 -15.53 -12.29
N VAL A 34 8.51 -15.09 -11.74
CA VAL A 34 9.83 -15.38 -12.32
C VAL A 34 10.13 -16.89 -12.26
N SER A 35 9.94 -17.54 -11.12
CA SER A 35 10.24 -18.97 -10.97
C SER A 35 9.30 -19.87 -11.78
N GLU A 36 8.05 -19.46 -11.99
CA GLU A 36 7.11 -20.12 -12.90
C GLU A 36 7.57 -20.03 -14.36
N TYR A 37 8.04 -18.85 -14.79
CA TYR A 37 8.61 -18.66 -16.12
C TYR A 37 9.85 -19.52 -16.35
N GLU A 38 10.68 -19.70 -15.33
CA GLU A 38 11.89 -20.53 -15.36
C GLU A 38 11.61 -22.04 -15.22
N GLY A 39 10.36 -22.45 -14.95
CA GLY A 39 9.99 -23.86 -14.75
C GLY A 39 10.49 -24.48 -13.44
N LEU A 40 10.74 -23.67 -12.41
CA LEU A 40 11.26 -24.11 -11.12
C LEU A 40 10.14 -24.52 -10.14
N ASP A 41 9.47 -25.64 -10.44
CA ASP A 41 8.24 -26.07 -9.74
C ASP A 41 8.32 -26.08 -8.21
N LYS A 42 9.42 -26.57 -7.63
CA LYS A 42 9.60 -26.61 -6.17
C LYS A 42 9.71 -25.22 -5.57
N THR A 43 10.46 -24.33 -6.22
CA THR A 43 10.63 -22.94 -5.79
C THR A 43 9.31 -22.19 -5.91
N SER A 44 8.60 -22.35 -7.03
CA SER A 44 7.28 -21.76 -7.25
C SER A 44 6.28 -22.19 -6.18
N LYS A 45 6.28 -23.48 -5.79
CA LYS A 45 5.42 -23.95 -4.69
C LYS A 45 5.73 -23.24 -3.38
N ILE A 46 7.01 -23.17 -2.98
CA ILE A 46 7.43 -22.52 -1.74
C ILE A 46 7.06 -21.02 -1.74
N LEU A 47 7.32 -20.31 -2.84
CA LEU A 47 7.02 -18.88 -2.94
C LEU A 47 5.52 -18.60 -2.92
N ARG A 48 4.69 -19.52 -3.45
CA ARG A 48 3.24 -19.44 -3.32
C ARG A 48 2.81 -19.54 -1.87
N ASP A 49 3.24 -20.59 -1.18
CA ASP A 49 2.93 -20.82 0.23
C ASP A 49 3.37 -19.62 1.10
N PHE A 50 4.54 -19.03 0.83
CA PHE A 50 5.03 -17.84 1.53
C PHE A 50 4.20 -16.59 1.22
N SER A 51 3.79 -16.39 -0.04
CA SER A 51 2.92 -15.26 -0.39
C SER A 51 1.56 -15.37 0.29
N GLU A 52 1.00 -16.57 0.42
CA GLU A 52 -0.27 -16.78 1.13
C GLU A 52 -0.10 -16.51 2.63
N GLY A 53 0.97 -17.01 3.26
CA GLY A 53 1.28 -16.73 4.66
C GLY A 53 1.50 -15.24 4.96
N SER A 54 2.23 -14.51 4.11
CA SER A 54 2.40 -13.06 4.29
C SER A 54 1.09 -12.28 4.11
N LEU A 55 0.17 -12.73 3.25
CA LEU A 55 -1.15 -12.12 3.13
C LEU A 55 -1.95 -12.28 4.43
N ASP A 56 -1.90 -13.45 5.06
CA ASP A 56 -2.52 -13.69 6.36
C ASP A 56 -1.91 -12.79 7.45
N ASN A 57 -0.58 -12.61 7.45
CA ASN A 57 0.10 -11.71 8.38
C ASN A 57 -0.31 -10.23 8.19
N VAL A 58 -0.46 -9.79 6.94
CA VAL A 58 -0.97 -8.44 6.59
C VAL A 58 -2.39 -8.25 7.12
N ASN A 59 -3.28 -9.21 6.86
CA ASN A 59 -4.67 -9.16 7.32
C ASN A 59 -4.77 -9.17 8.85
N GLY A 60 -4.01 -10.04 9.51
CA GLY A 60 -3.95 -10.08 10.98
C GLY A 60 -3.44 -8.78 11.58
N SER A 61 -2.44 -8.14 10.96
CA SER A 61 -1.95 -6.83 11.41
C SER A 61 -3.03 -5.74 11.26
N LEU A 62 -3.75 -5.73 10.14
CA LEU A 62 -4.87 -4.80 9.92
C LEU A 62 -6.04 -5.04 10.88
N ASP A 63 -6.34 -6.29 11.26
CA ASP A 63 -7.40 -6.60 12.22
C ASP A 63 -7.17 -5.96 13.60
N PHE A 64 -5.91 -5.83 14.02
CA PHE A 64 -5.55 -5.08 15.23
C PHE A 64 -5.66 -3.56 14.99
N LEU A 65 -5.09 -3.05 13.89
CA LEU A 65 -4.99 -1.62 13.60
C LEU A 65 -6.35 -0.97 13.29
N ARG A 66 -7.30 -1.70 12.69
CA ARG A 66 -8.58 -1.16 12.23
C ARG A 66 -9.46 -0.55 13.32
N ASN A 67 -9.26 -0.95 14.57
CA ASN A 67 -10.00 -0.38 15.71
C ASN A 67 -9.50 1.02 16.10
N PHE A 68 -8.43 1.49 15.46
CA PHE A 68 -7.82 2.77 15.69
C PHE A 68 -7.91 3.59 14.39
N LYS A 69 -6.93 3.42 13.49
CA LYS A 69 -6.78 4.18 12.25
C LYS A 69 -6.05 3.33 11.22
N ASP A 70 -6.25 3.66 9.95
CA ASP A 70 -5.42 3.17 8.86
C ASP A 70 -3.94 3.54 9.11
N PRO A 71 -3.01 2.58 9.01
CA PRO A 71 -1.59 2.86 9.25
C PRO A 71 -0.95 3.77 8.21
N SER A 72 -1.55 3.88 7.02
CA SER A 72 -1.05 4.67 5.90
C SER A 72 -1.68 6.06 5.87
N SER A 73 -3.02 6.15 5.95
CA SER A 73 -3.73 7.43 5.81
C SER A 73 -4.01 8.15 7.14
N MET A 74 -3.87 7.44 8.27
CA MET A 74 -4.29 7.91 9.60
C MET A 74 -5.78 8.28 9.71
N VAL A 75 -6.61 7.83 8.77
CA VAL A 75 -8.08 7.96 8.77
C VAL A 75 -8.70 6.65 9.30
N PRO A 76 -9.87 6.67 9.98
CA PRO A 76 -10.53 5.43 10.39
C PRO A 76 -10.85 4.49 9.21
N ILE A 77 -10.73 3.18 9.45
CA ILE A 77 -11.17 2.10 8.53
C ILE A 77 -12.25 1.26 9.23
N GLY A 78 -13.10 0.59 8.45
CA GLY A 78 -14.23 -0.16 8.96
C GLY A 78 -15.23 -0.54 7.87
N ASN A 79 -16.37 0.14 7.83
CA ASN A 79 -17.35 -0.07 6.76
C ASN A 79 -16.81 0.41 5.40
N SER A 80 -17.48 0.04 4.31
CA SER A 80 -17.01 0.38 2.95
C SER A 80 -16.81 1.87 2.74
N THR A 81 -17.67 2.73 3.31
CA THR A 81 -17.54 4.18 3.21
C THR A 81 -16.26 4.68 3.88
N GLN A 82 -15.96 4.19 5.09
CA GLN A 82 -14.72 4.52 5.81
C GLN A 82 -13.48 4.02 5.07
N ASN A 83 -13.53 2.78 4.55
CA ASN A 83 -12.41 2.20 3.80
C ASN A 83 -12.12 3.01 2.52
N ILE A 84 -13.17 3.42 1.79
CA ILE A 84 -13.00 4.27 0.61
C ILE A 84 -12.46 5.65 0.99
N ALA A 85 -12.93 6.25 2.10
CA ALA A 85 -12.42 7.53 2.57
C ALA A 85 -10.92 7.46 2.92
N SER A 86 -10.47 6.38 3.58
CA SER A 86 -9.05 6.12 3.85
C SER A 86 -8.23 6.06 2.54
N ILE A 87 -8.67 5.26 1.57
CA ILE A 87 -8.00 5.14 0.27
C ILE A 87 -7.97 6.50 -0.47
N LEU A 88 -9.08 7.22 -0.46
CA LEU A 88 -9.20 8.51 -1.14
C LEU A 88 -8.24 9.54 -0.56
N GLN A 89 -8.07 9.58 0.76
CA GLN A 89 -7.10 10.45 1.42
C GLN A 89 -5.68 10.21 0.89
N THR A 90 -5.25 8.95 0.86
CA THR A 90 -3.93 8.56 0.35
C THR A 90 -3.77 8.87 -1.14
N GLU A 91 -4.78 8.54 -1.97
CA GLU A 91 -4.75 8.77 -3.41
C GLU A 91 -4.70 10.28 -3.74
N ILE A 92 -5.37 11.14 -2.95
CA ILE A 92 -5.31 12.60 -3.07
C ILE A 92 -3.89 13.10 -2.77
N GLU A 93 -3.31 12.72 -1.63
CA GLU A 93 -1.96 13.12 -1.26
C GLU A 93 -0.92 12.69 -2.31
N GLN A 94 -1.10 11.49 -2.86
CA GLN A 94 -0.26 10.96 -3.93
C GLN A 94 -0.32 11.78 -5.22
N THR A 95 -1.51 12.21 -5.66
CA THR A 95 -1.66 13.01 -6.89
C THR A 95 -1.29 14.48 -6.69
N SER A 96 -1.56 15.08 -5.53
CA SER A 96 -1.35 16.52 -5.30
C SER A 96 0.05 16.87 -4.80
N GLU A 97 0.72 15.97 -4.09
CA GLU A 97 1.96 16.29 -3.37
C GLU A 97 3.08 15.28 -3.68
N ILE A 98 2.88 13.99 -3.36
CA ILE A 98 3.97 13.01 -3.32
C ILE A 98 4.58 12.78 -4.71
N TYR A 99 3.78 12.33 -5.69
CA TYR A 99 4.33 12.04 -7.01
C TYR A 99 4.81 13.27 -7.78
N PRO A 100 4.13 14.45 -7.72
CA PRO A 100 4.67 15.69 -8.27
C PRO A 100 6.05 16.05 -7.69
N GLN A 101 6.24 15.93 -6.37
CA GLN A 101 7.51 16.22 -5.72
C GLN A 101 8.59 15.22 -6.12
N MET A 102 8.28 13.93 -6.14
CA MET A 102 9.20 12.88 -6.59
C MET A 102 9.63 13.08 -8.05
N ALA A 103 8.69 13.42 -8.93
CA ALA A 103 8.99 13.72 -10.32
C ALA A 103 9.89 14.96 -10.46
N LYS A 104 9.67 16.00 -9.65
CA LYS A 104 10.53 17.19 -9.63
C LYS A 104 11.97 16.84 -9.23
N VAL A 105 12.16 16.13 -8.10
CA VAL A 105 13.49 15.70 -7.63
C VAL A 105 14.20 14.85 -8.68
N ALA A 106 13.50 13.87 -9.27
CA ALA A 106 14.08 13.03 -10.32
C ALA A 106 14.55 13.83 -11.55
N ARG A 107 13.84 14.91 -11.94
CA ARG A 107 14.29 15.81 -13.02
C ARG A 107 15.51 16.64 -12.61
N GLU A 108 15.54 17.14 -11.37
CA GLU A 108 16.66 17.92 -10.84
C GLU A 108 17.95 17.08 -10.78
N GLU A 109 17.83 15.79 -10.51
CA GLU A 109 18.95 14.84 -10.49
C GLU A 109 19.30 14.26 -11.88
N GLY A 110 18.51 14.56 -12.91
CA GLY A 110 18.75 14.11 -14.29
C GLY A 110 18.16 12.73 -14.65
N PHE A 111 17.35 12.12 -13.80
CA PHE A 111 16.68 10.84 -14.03
C PHE A 111 15.33 11.02 -14.75
N THR A 112 15.37 11.40 -16.03
CA THR A 112 14.19 11.75 -16.83
C THR A 112 13.16 10.62 -16.93
N ASP A 113 13.60 9.37 -17.07
CA ASP A 113 12.71 8.22 -17.21
C ASP A 113 11.95 7.94 -15.90
N VAL A 114 12.63 8.09 -14.77
CA VAL A 114 12.03 7.94 -13.43
C VAL A 114 11.04 9.08 -13.16
N ALA A 115 11.36 10.31 -13.57
CA ALA A 115 10.43 11.43 -13.49
C ALA A 115 9.16 11.18 -14.31
N SER A 116 9.30 10.67 -15.54
CA SER A 116 8.15 10.32 -16.40
C SER A 116 7.31 9.18 -15.82
N TRP A 117 7.95 8.25 -15.11
CA TRP A 117 7.24 7.20 -14.38
C TRP A 117 6.40 7.80 -13.23
N PHE A 118 6.97 8.69 -12.43
CA PHE A 118 6.22 9.39 -11.38
C PHE A 118 5.07 10.23 -11.92
N ASP A 119 5.25 10.93 -13.05
CA ASP A 119 4.15 11.66 -13.72
C ASP A 119 3.02 10.71 -14.16
N THR A 120 3.37 9.49 -14.56
CA THR A 120 2.38 8.46 -14.94
C THR A 120 1.59 8.00 -13.72
N LEU A 121 2.27 7.76 -12.59
CA LEU A 121 1.63 7.38 -11.34
C LEU A 121 0.70 8.49 -10.82
N GLU A 122 1.13 9.75 -10.90
CA GLU A 122 0.31 10.91 -10.57
C GLU A 122 -1.02 10.90 -11.36
N LYS A 123 -0.95 10.80 -12.69
CA LYS A 123 -2.14 10.75 -13.58
C LYS A 123 -3.05 9.57 -13.27
N LEU A 124 -2.46 8.40 -12.97
CA LEU A 124 -3.22 7.21 -12.59
C LEU A 124 -3.99 7.45 -11.28
N LYS A 125 -3.34 7.99 -10.25
CA LYS A 125 -3.97 8.28 -8.96
C LYS A 125 -5.05 9.35 -9.09
N ARG A 126 -4.83 10.37 -9.93
CA ARG A 126 -5.87 11.35 -10.27
C ARG A 126 -7.12 10.69 -10.86
N ASN A 127 -6.96 9.71 -11.75
CA ASN A 127 -8.09 8.96 -12.28
C ASN A 127 -8.80 8.14 -11.19
N HIS A 128 -8.07 7.50 -10.28
CA HIS A 128 -8.66 6.80 -9.14
C HIS A 128 -9.49 7.73 -8.26
N VAL A 129 -8.96 8.91 -7.91
CA VAL A 129 -9.65 9.93 -7.12
C VAL A 129 -10.97 10.34 -7.79
N THR A 130 -10.94 10.61 -9.10
CA THR A 130 -12.16 10.95 -9.86
C THR A 130 -13.20 9.84 -9.76
N ARG A 131 -12.81 8.59 -10.06
CA ARG A 131 -13.72 7.44 -10.03
C ARG A 131 -14.31 7.18 -8.63
N LEU A 132 -13.51 7.28 -7.59
CA LEU A 132 -13.98 7.08 -6.22
C LEU A 132 -14.96 8.18 -5.79
N LYS A 133 -14.73 9.44 -6.18
CA LYS A 133 -15.65 10.55 -5.88
C LYS A 133 -16.99 10.44 -6.60
N GLU A 134 -16.98 10.04 -7.88
CA GLU A 134 -18.22 9.85 -8.65
C GLU A 134 -19.10 8.73 -8.08
N ASN A 135 -18.49 7.67 -7.56
CA ASN A 135 -19.19 6.49 -7.05
C ASN A 135 -19.50 6.56 -5.54
N GLN A 136 -19.24 7.68 -4.86
CA GLN A 136 -19.64 7.94 -3.47
C GLN A 136 -21.06 8.51 -3.33
N SER A 137 -21.77 8.73 -4.45
CA SER A 137 -23.10 9.35 -4.47
C SER A 137 -24.28 8.36 -4.36
N VAL A 138 -24.08 7.15 -3.80
CA VAL A 138 -25.13 6.13 -3.62
C VAL A 138 -25.16 5.62 -2.18
#